data_AF-A0A496W555-F1
#
_entry.id   AF-A0A496W555-F1
#
_cell.length_a   1.000
_cell.length_b   1.000
_cell.length_c   1.000
_cell.angle_alpha   90.00
_cell.angle_beta   90.00
_cell.angle_gamma   90.00
#
_symmetry.space_group_name_H-M   'P 1'
#
loop_
_entity.id
_entity.type
_entity.pdbx_description
1 polymer ?
#
loop_
_entity_poly.entity_id
_entity_poly.type
_entity_poly.pdbx_seq_one_letter_code
_entity_poly.pdbx_strand_id
1 'polypeptide(L)' 'MPTSPPLTPQSLKKIARSRLQESEILFSNRKYDAAVYLSGYAIELALKARICKTYYKDCI' A
#
# COMPACT_ATOMS: atom_id res chain seq x y z
N MET A 1 -19.93 -13.08 -8.23
CA MET A 1 -19.04 -11.90 -8.07
C MET A 1 -17.62 -12.41 -7.99
N PRO A 2 -16.66 -11.91 -8.79
CA PRO A 2 -15.26 -12.25 -8.55
C PRO A 2 -14.92 -11.70 -7.15
N THR A 3 -14.56 -12.59 -6.24
CA THR A 3 -14.13 -12.26 -4.91
C THR A 3 -12.88 -11.40 -5.02
N SER A 4 -12.84 -10.29 -4.27
CA SER A 4 -11.63 -9.47 -4.16
C SER A 4 -10.44 -10.38 -3.81
N PRO A 5 -9.27 -10.21 -4.46
CA PRO A 5 -8.13 -11.06 -4.20
C PRO A 5 -7.79 -11.00 -2.70
N PRO A 6 -7.41 -12.13 -2.09
CA PRO A 6 -7.13 -12.17 -0.65
C PRO A 6 -6.11 -11.09 -0.28
N LEU A 7 -6.41 -10.32 0.77
CA LEU A 7 -5.51 -9.33 1.35
C LEU A 7 -4.35 -10.06 2.06
N THR A 8 -3.35 -10.47 1.28
CA THR A 8 -2.11 -11.04 1.80
C THR A 8 -1.10 -9.92 2.05
N PRO A 9 -0.09 -10.13 2.91
CA PRO A 9 1.00 -9.17 3.10
C PRO A 9 1.70 -8.83 1.77
N GLN A 10 1.75 -9.77 0.82
CA GLN A 10 2.34 -9.56 -0.49
C GLN A 10 1.45 -8.68 -1.38
N SER A 11 0.13 -8.89 -1.40
CA SER A 11 -0.78 -8.03 -2.16
C SER A 11 -0.83 -6.61 -1.59
N LEU A 12 -0.84 -6.45 -0.26
CA LEU A 12 -0.70 -5.16 0.41
C LEU A 12 0.59 -4.42 -0.01
N LYS A 13 1.72 -5.12 -0.05
CA LYS A 13 3.00 -4.54 -0.50
C LYS A 13 2.95 -4.13 -1.97
N LYS A 14 2.25 -4.88 -2.83
CA LYS A 14 2.06 -4.53 -4.25
C LYS A 14 1.21 -3.28 -4.39
N ILE A 15 0.10 -3.18 -3.65
CA ILE A 15 -0.77 -1.99 -3.65
C ILE A 15 0.02 -0.78 -3.13
N ALA A 16 0.74 -0.91 -2.01
CA ALA A 16 1.57 0.16 -1.46
C ALA A 16 2.54 0.75 -2.50
N ARG A 17 3.22 -0.11 -3.29
CA ARG A 17 4.12 0.33 -4.36
C ARG A 17 3.38 1.07 -5.48
N SER A 18 2.23 0.56 -5.91
CA SER A 18 1.40 1.24 -6.93
C SER A 18 0.98 2.63 -6.46
N ARG A 19 0.53 2.75 -5.20
CA ARG A 19 0.10 4.03 -4.61
C ARG A 19 1.26 5.02 -4.48
N LEU A 20 2.46 4.54 -4.15
CA LEU A 20 3.67 5.37 -4.14
C LEU A 20 3.98 5.90 -5.55
N GLN A 21 3.96 5.05 -6.57
CA GLN A 21 4.18 5.47 -7.97
C GLN A 21 3.13 6.50 -8.43
N GLU A 22 1.85 6.28 -8.11
CA GLU A 22 0.78 7.24 -8.39
C GLU A 22 1.01 8.57 -7.68
N SER A 23 1.52 8.55 -6.44
CA SER A 23 1.87 9.76 -5.70
C SER A 23 2.99 10.56 -6.36
N GLU A 24 4.01 9.89 -6.92
CA GLU A 24 5.12 10.54 -7.63
C GLU A 24 4.63 11.22 -8.92
N ILE A 25 3.70 10.58 -9.65
CA ILE A 25 3.06 11.15 -10.84
C ILE A 25 2.26 12.39 -10.44
N LEU A 26 1.46 12.34 -9.38
CA LEU A 26 0.68 13.49 -8.91
C LEU A 26 1.55 14.64 -8.45
N PHE A 27 2.63 14.33 -7.73
CA PHE A 27 3.60 15.33 -7.29
C PHE A 27 4.23 16.05 -8.49
N SER A 28 4.65 15.29 -9.51
CA SER A 28 5.21 15.84 -10.76
C SER A 28 4.21 16.73 -11.51
N ASN A 29 2.91 16.45 -11.39
CA ASN A 29 1.82 17.25 -11.95
C ASN A 29 1.35 18.39 -11.02
N ARG A 30 2.10 18.73 -9.96
CA ARG A 30 1.77 19.77 -8.97
C ARG A 30 0.44 19.55 -8.23
N LYS A 31 -0.05 18.31 -8.18
CA LYS A 31 -1.25 17.90 -7.43
C LYS A 31 -0.86 17.46 -6.01
N TYR A 32 -0.34 18.40 -5.22
CA TYR A 32 0.32 18.10 -3.95
C TYR A 32 -0.61 17.47 -2.90
N ASP A 33 -1.85 17.96 -2.77
CA ASP A 33 -2.81 17.42 -1.78
C ASP A 33 -3.06 15.93 -2.01
N ALA A 34 -3.29 15.56 -3.27
CA ALA A 34 -3.51 14.17 -3.67
C ALA A 34 -2.23 13.33 -3.54
N ALA A 35 -1.06 13.90 -3.86
CA ALA A 35 0.22 13.22 -3.72
C ALA A 35 0.55 12.90 -2.24
N VAL A 36 0.31 13.85 -1.33
CA VAL A 36 0.51 13.65 0.11
C VAL A 36 -0.43 12.56 0.64
N TYR A 37 -1.71 12.62 0.26
CA TYR A 37 -2.68 11.59 0.66
C TYR A 37 -2.25 10.19 0.18
N LEU A 38 -1.87 10.05 -1.09
CA LEU A 38 -1.48 8.77 -1.68
C LEU A 38 -0.18 8.22 -1.11
N SER A 39 0.79 9.08 -0.82
CA SER A 39 2.04 8.66 -0.17
C SER A 39 1.80 8.20 1.28
N GLY A 40 0.95 8.91 2.04
CA GLY A 40 0.52 8.47 3.37
C GLY A 40 -0.17 7.10 3.34
N TYR A 41 -1.10 6.90 2.40
CA TYR A 41 -1.78 5.63 2.21
C TYR A 41 -0.82 4.49 1.82
N ALA A 42 0.19 4.77 0.98
CA ALA A 42 1.23 3.80 0.64
C ALA A 42 2.02 3.34 1.88
N ILE A 43 2.37 4.26 2.78
CA ILE A 43 3.08 3.96 4.03
C ILE A 43 2.20 3.11 4.96
N GLU A 44 0.92 3.47 5.13
CA GLU A 44 -0.03 2.71 5.95
C GLU A 44 -0.12 1.24 5.50
N LEU A 45 -0.27 1.01 4.18
CA LEU A 45 -0.35 -0.33 3.61
C LEU A 45 0.95 -1.13 3.79
N ALA A 46 2.10 -0.48 3.59
CA ALA A 46 3.40 -1.10 3.80
C ALA A 46 3.60 -1.51 5.27
N LEU A 47 3.15 -0.67 6.21
CA LEU A 47 3.21 -0.96 7.63
C LEU A 47 2.28 -2.11 8.00
N LYS A 48 1.04 -2.12 7.52
CA LYS A 48 0.10 -3.25 7.69
C LYS A 48 0.71 -4.56 7.18
N ALA A 49 1.30 -4.55 5.98
CA ALA A 49 2.00 -5.72 5.44
C ALA A 49 3.17 -6.18 6.32
N ARG A 50 3.93 -5.24 6.88
CA ARG A 50 5.06 -5.54 7.77
C ARG A 50 4.60 -6.14 9.09
N ILE A 51 3.60 -5.53 9.74
CA ILE A 51 2.97 -6.05 10.96
C ILE A 51 2.46 -7.46 10.70
N CYS A 52 1.76 -7.69 9.59
CA CYS A 52 1.25 -9.03 9.32
C CYS A 52 2.38 -10.06 9.13
N LYS A 53 3.48 -9.68 8.48
CA LYS A 53 4.66 -10.54 8.34
C LYS A 53 5.37 -10.81 9.66
N THR A 54 5.33 -9.88 10.62
CA THR A 54 6.01 -10.02 11.91
C THR A 54 5.17 -10.80 12.91
N TYR A 55 3.88 -10.50 13.01
CA TYR A 55 3.00 -11.00 14.08
C TYR A 55 2.13 -12.19 13.70
N TYR A 56 1.82 -12.41 12.40
CA TYR A 56 1.09 -13.60 11.95
C TYR A 56 2.03 -14.69 11.41
N LYS A 57 3.31 -14.63 11.81
CA LYS A 57 4.32 -15.63 11.46
C LYS A 57 4.27 -16.90 12.33
N ASP A 58 3.50 -16.88 13.42
CA ASP A 58 3.36 -18.00 14.36
C ASP A 58 2.23 -18.99 13.99
N CYS A 59 1.71 -18.91 12.75
CA CYS A 59 0.71 -19.85 12.25
C CYS A 59 1.12 -20.33 10.84
N ILE A 60 2.30 -20.95 10.75
CA ILE A 60 2.69 -21.90 9.69
C ILE A 60 3.42 -23.05 10.38
#